data_AF-A0AAW2JDS1-F1
#
_entry.id   AF-A0AAW2JDS1-F1
#
_cell.length_a   1.000
_cell.length_b   1.000
_cell.length_c   1.000
_cell.angle_alpha   90.00
_cell.angle_beta   90.00
_cell.angle_gamma   90.00
#
_symmetry.space_group_name_H-M   'P 1'
#
loop_
_entity.id
_entity.type
_entity.pdbx_description
1 polymer ?
#
loop_
_entity_poly.entity_id
_entity_poly.type
_entity_poly.pdbx_seq_one_letter_code
_entity_poly.pdbx_strand_id
1 'polypeptide(L)'
;MWSVGCIMAELLLKEVLFKGRCDLEQRTKIYMVLGRGKPDDNLFTRKFVEAAAVSGVPLLTGLGFDLLKKLLEYDPEKRITAEAALNHGWFEEFDPCFFWFSARQQHHD
;
A
#
# COMPACT_ATOMS: atom_id res chain seq x y z
N MET A 1 4.64 -10.15 8.20
CA MET A 1 4.16 -9.50 6.97
C MET A 1 3.08 -8.45 7.21
N TRP A 2 2.08 -8.69 8.07
CA TRP A 2 1.08 -7.67 8.42
C TRP A 2 1.68 -6.31 8.81
N SER A 3 2.64 -6.29 9.73
CA SER A 3 3.31 -5.05 10.15
C SER A 3 4.03 -4.33 9.01
N VAL A 4 4.57 -5.07 8.03
CA VAL A 4 5.19 -4.50 6.83
C VAL A 4 4.16 -3.80 5.97
N GLY A 5 2.98 -4.40 5.80
CA GLY A 5 1.84 -3.74 5.12
C GLY A 5 1.40 -2.46 5.82
N CYS A 6 1.33 -2.46 7.16
CA CYS A 6 1.04 -1.25 7.93
C CYS A 6 2.08 -0.14 7.70
N ILE A 7 3.37 -0.48 7.75
CA ILE A 7 4.48 0.48 7.52
C ILE A 7 4.43 1.02 6.09
N MET A 8 4.25 0.16 5.09
CA MET A 8 4.14 0.57 3.69
C MET A 8 2.98 1.55 3.50
N ALA A 9 1.80 1.24 4.04
CA ALA A 9 0.65 2.14 3.98
C ALA A 9 0.89 3.46 4.71
N GLU A 10 1.53 3.43 5.87
CA GLU A 10 1.85 4.64 6.64
C GLU A 10 2.86 5.54 5.92
N LEU A 11 3.86 4.97 5.25
CA LEU A 11 4.81 5.73 4.43
C LEU A 11 4.12 6.43 3.26
N LEU A 12 3.13 5.78 2.64
CA LEU A 12 2.38 6.31 1.50
C LEU A 12 1.36 7.36 1.92
N LEU A 13 0.63 7.12 3.00
CA LEU A 13 -0.42 8.02 3.50
C LEU A 13 0.14 9.16 4.38
N LYS A 14 1.38 9.02 4.86
CA LYS A 14 2.01 9.89 5.88
C LYS A 14 1.24 9.98 7.19
N GLU A 15 0.35 9.02 7.43
CA GLU A 15 -0.43 8.85 8.66
C GLU A 15 -0.58 7.37 9.02
N VAL A 16 -0.70 7.09 10.32
CA VAL A 16 -0.89 5.73 10.83
C VAL A 16 -2.19 5.14 10.27
N LEU A 17 -2.08 4.01 9.58
CA LEU A 17 -3.22 3.33 8.95
C LEU A 17 -4.28 2.88 9.96
N PHE A 18 -3.85 2.26 11.08
CA PHE A 18 -4.73 1.75 12.13
C PHE A 18 -4.32 2.32 13.50
N LYS A 19 -4.85 3.49 13.86
CA LYS A 19 -4.47 4.21 15.10
C LYS A 19 -5.34 3.87 16.32
N GLY A 20 -5.31 2.65 16.85
CA GLY A 20 -6.05 2.29 18.07
C GLY A 20 -5.29 2.66 19.34
N ARG A 21 -6.01 3.04 20.41
CA ARG A 21 -5.39 3.32 21.74
C ARG A 21 -5.47 2.12 22.69
N CYS A 22 -6.24 1.11 22.33
CA CYS A 22 -6.34 -0.17 23.03
C CYS A 22 -6.72 -1.28 22.03
N ASP A 23 -6.64 -2.55 22.44
CA ASP A 23 -6.86 -3.70 21.57
C ASP A 23 -8.25 -3.73 20.92
N LEU A 24 -9.29 -3.28 21.64
CA LEU A 24 -10.64 -3.20 21.10
C LEU A 24 -10.76 -2.11 20.03
N GLU A 25 -10.20 -0.92 20.30
CA GLU A 25 -10.14 0.16 19.31
C GLU A 25 -9.32 -0.25 18.08
N GLN A 26 -8.18 -0.92 18.29
CA GLN A 26 -7.30 -1.39 17.22
C GLN A 26 -8.03 -2.36 16.30
N ARG A 27 -8.68 -3.39 16.85
CA ARG A 27 -9.48 -4.35 16.09
C ARG A 27 -10.62 -3.67 15.35
N THR A 28 -11.32 -2.76 16.02
CA THR A 28 -12.42 -2.00 15.40
C THR A 28 -11.93 -1.21 14.18
N LYS A 29 -10.77 -0.53 14.28
CA LYS A 29 -10.18 0.21 13.16
C LYS A 29 -9.73 -0.70 12.02
N ILE A 30 -9.15 -1.86 12.32
CA ILE A 30 -8.79 -2.86 11.29
C ILE A 30 -10.03 -3.27 10.51
N TYR A 31 -11.13 -3.62 11.19
CA TYR A 31 -12.38 -4.01 10.53
C TYR A 31 -13.04 -2.87 9.75
N MET A 32 -12.92 -1.63 10.21
CA MET A 32 -13.47 -0.47 9.50
C MET A 32 -12.71 -0.17 8.22
N VAL A 33 -11.38 -0.27 8.26
CA VAL A 33 -10.52 0.08 7.12
C VAL A 33 -10.50 -1.03 6.07
N LEU A 34 -10.38 -2.30 6.47
CA LEU A 34 -10.31 -3.43 5.54
C LEU A 34 -11.70 -3.99 5.16
N GLY A 35 -12.77 -3.50 5.79
CA GLY A 35 -14.12 -4.04 5.62
C GLY A 35 -14.36 -5.33 6.40
N ARG A 36 -15.63 -5.64 6.69
CA ARG A 36 -16.04 -6.91 7.34
C ARG A 36 -16.01 -8.10 6.37
N GLY A 37 -14.90 -8.35 5.70
CA GLY A 37 -14.75 -9.48 4.77
C GLY A 37 -15.60 -9.37 3.49
N LYS A 38 -16.02 -8.15 3.11
CA LYS A 38 -16.58 -7.88 1.78
C LYS A 38 -15.50 -7.26 0.91
N PRO A 39 -15.29 -7.78 -0.32
CA PRO A 39 -14.20 -7.35 -1.20
C PRO A 39 -14.29 -5.89 -1.68
N ASP A 40 -15.42 -5.22 -1.47
CA ASP A 40 -15.73 -3.86 -1.97
C ASP A 40 -15.93 -2.80 -0.87
N ASP A 41 -15.50 -3.04 0.38
CA ASP A 41 -15.66 -1.97 1.39
C ASP A 41 -14.59 -0.89 1.25
N ASN A 42 -15.06 0.26 0.78
CA ASN A 42 -14.30 1.24 0.02
C ASN A 42 -13.34 2.10 0.85
N LEU A 43 -13.25 1.94 2.18
CA LEU A 43 -12.48 2.86 3.01
C LEU A 43 -10.97 2.77 2.77
N PHE A 44 -10.45 1.55 2.57
CA PHE A 44 -9.05 1.34 2.24
C PHE A 44 -8.69 2.01 0.91
N THR A 45 -9.38 1.65 -0.17
CA THR A 45 -9.18 2.24 -1.50
C THR A 45 -9.40 3.76 -1.48
N ARG A 46 -10.44 4.24 -0.78
CA ARG A 46 -10.76 5.65 -0.66
C ARG A 46 -9.65 6.46 -0.01
N LYS A 47 -9.01 5.96 1.05
CA LYS A 47 -7.86 6.63 1.68
C LYS A 47 -6.73 6.88 0.67
N PHE A 48 -6.45 5.90 -0.19
CA PHE A 48 -5.41 6.05 -1.22
C PHE A 48 -5.85 6.96 -2.38
N VAL A 49 -7.12 6.93 -2.78
CA VAL A 49 -7.66 7.86 -3.79
C VAL A 49 -7.65 9.30 -3.30
N GLU A 50 -8.10 9.54 -2.07
CA GLU A 50 -8.10 10.87 -1.44
C GLU A 50 -6.66 11.40 -1.31
N ALA A 51 -5.74 10.57 -0.83
CA ALA A 51 -4.35 10.97 -0.68
C ALA A 51 -3.65 11.19 -2.04
N ALA A 52 -3.98 10.40 -3.07
CA ALA A 52 -3.51 10.63 -4.44
C ALA A 52 -4.03 11.96 -5.00
N ALA A 53 -5.32 12.26 -4.81
CA ALA A 53 -5.93 13.51 -5.26
C ALA A 53 -5.27 14.75 -4.62
N VAL A 54 -4.87 14.67 -3.35
CA VAL A 54 -4.13 15.75 -2.67
C VAL A 54 -2.71 15.91 -3.24
N SER A 55 -2.03 14.82 -3.52
CA SER A 55 -0.65 14.86 -4.04
C SER A 55 -0.55 15.21 -5.54
N GLY A 56 -1.65 15.08 -6.28
CA GLY A 56 -1.68 15.26 -7.74
C GLY A 56 -1.04 14.13 -8.52
N VAL A 57 -0.55 13.08 -7.85
CA VAL A 57 0.04 11.88 -8.46
C VAL A 57 -0.54 10.61 -7.82
N PRO A 58 -0.67 9.50 -8.58
CA PRO A 58 -1.01 8.22 -7.99
C PRO A 58 0.04 7.81 -6.94
N LEU A 59 -0.38 7.54 -5.71
CA LEU A 59 0.53 7.08 -4.65
C LEU A 59 1.04 5.66 -4.89
N LEU A 60 0.23 4.85 -5.57
CA LEU A 60 0.48 3.45 -5.84
C LEU A 60 0.02 3.11 -7.24
N THR A 61 0.83 2.30 -7.93
CA THR A 61 0.43 1.59 -9.12
C THR A 61 -0.53 0.45 -8.79
N GLY A 62 -1.13 -0.16 -9.81
CA GLY A 62 -1.99 -1.33 -9.63
C GLY A 62 -1.26 -2.50 -8.96
N LEU A 63 0.00 -2.75 -9.35
CA LEU A 63 0.82 -3.83 -8.77
C LEU A 63 1.22 -3.53 -7.32
N GLY A 64 1.52 -2.28 -7.00
CA GLY A 64 1.82 -1.93 -5.61
C GLY A 64 0.60 -2.07 -4.72
N PHE A 65 -0.57 -1.65 -5.20
CA PHE A 65 -1.81 -1.79 -4.44
C PHE A 65 -2.16 -3.27 -4.22
N ASP A 66 -1.88 -4.11 -5.22
CA ASP A 66 -2.00 -5.56 -5.11
C ASP A 66 -1.06 -6.14 -4.04
N LEU A 67 0.22 -5.77 -4.05
CA LEU A 67 1.16 -6.17 -3.01
C LEU A 67 0.67 -5.75 -1.62
N LEU A 68 0.22 -4.51 -1.48
CA LEU A 68 -0.25 -3.98 -0.21
C LEU A 68 -1.46 -4.75 0.33
N LYS A 69 -2.43 -5.09 -0.54
CA LYS A 69 -3.56 -5.96 -0.17
C LYS A 69 -3.08 -7.33 0.31
N LYS A 70 -2.14 -7.95 -0.40
CA LYS A 70 -1.58 -9.26 -0.03
C LYS A 70 -0.81 -9.22 1.31
N LEU A 71 -0.14 -8.11 1.62
CA LEU A 71 0.51 -7.89 2.92
C LEU A 71 -0.49 -7.72 4.08
N LEU A 72 -1.63 -7.08 3.80
CA LEU A 72 -2.72 -6.80 4.74
C LEU A 72 -3.86 -7.85 4.67
N GLU A 73 -3.58 -9.03 4.13
CA GLU A 73 -4.52 -10.15 4.14
C GLU A 73 -4.82 -10.59 5.58
N TYR A 74 -6.11 -10.74 5.88
CA TYR A 74 -6.61 -11.03 7.21
C TYR A 74 -6.29 -12.48 7.61
N ASP A 75 -6.52 -13.41 6.69
CA ASP A 75 -6.21 -14.83 6.87
C ASP A 75 -4.67 -15.05 6.81
N PRO A 76 -4.01 -15.45 7.91
CA PRO A 76 -2.56 -15.60 7.95
C PRO A 76 -2.04 -16.65 6.95
N GLU A 77 -2.83 -17.66 6.61
CA GLU A 77 -2.45 -18.71 5.65
C GLU A 77 -2.52 -18.22 4.19
N LYS A 78 -3.37 -17.22 3.92
CA LYS A 78 -3.46 -16.56 2.61
C LYS A 78 -2.51 -15.36 2.49
N ARG A 79 -1.96 -14.90 3.60
CA ARG A 79 -1.07 -13.74 3.64
C ARG A 79 0.26 -14.06 2.94
N ILE A 80 0.70 -13.15 2.08
CA ILE A 80 1.96 -13.32 1.34
C ILE A 80 3.15 -13.53 2.28
N THR A 81 4.05 -14.41 1.90
CA THR A 81 5.32 -14.65 2.60
C THR A 81 6.33 -13.55 2.27
N ALA A 82 7.41 -13.44 3.05
CA ALA A 82 8.48 -12.48 2.76
C ALA A 82 9.14 -12.76 1.39
N GLU A 83 9.42 -14.03 1.10
CA GLU A 83 10.00 -14.46 -0.18
C GLU A 83 9.09 -14.14 -1.37
N ALA A 84 7.80 -14.47 -1.28
CA ALA A 84 6.85 -14.16 -2.35
C ALA A 84 6.64 -12.65 -2.52
N ALA A 85 6.72 -11.87 -1.44
CA ALA A 85 6.66 -10.41 -1.49
C ALA A 85 7.87 -9.82 -2.21
N LEU A 86 9.09 -10.29 -1.91
CA LEU A 86 10.31 -9.84 -2.58
C LEU A 86 10.30 -10.12 -4.09
N ASN A 87 9.69 -11.24 -4.50
CA ASN A 87 9.51 -11.60 -5.91
C ASN A 87 8.21 -11.03 -6.52
N HIS A 88 7.57 -10.06 -5.88
CA HIS A 88 6.34 -9.46 -6.40
C HIS A 88 6.65 -8.49 -7.55
N GLY A 89 5.91 -8.57 -8.65
CA GLY A 89 6.13 -7.73 -9.84
C GLY A 89 6.02 -6.22 -9.61
N TRP A 90 5.61 -5.76 -8.43
CA TRP A 90 5.69 -4.34 -8.06
C TRP A 90 7.14 -3.84 -8.01
N PHE A 91 8.07 -4.69 -7.57
CA PHE A 91 9.50 -4.35 -7.51
C PHE A 91 10.21 -4.40 -8.88
N GLU A 92 9.53 -4.94 -9.89
CA GLU A 92 10.00 -4.97 -11.28
C GLU A 92 9.27 -3.93 -12.15
N GLU A 93 8.31 -3.20 -11.56
CA GLU A 93 7.50 -2.24 -12.29
C GLU A 93 8.35 -1.03 -12.67
N PHE A 94 8.37 -0.74 -13.97
CA PHE A 94 9.17 0.31 -14.57
C PHE A 94 8.51 1.67 -14.27
N ASP A 95 9.14 2.54 -13.47
CA ASP A 95 8.69 3.92 -13.28
C ASP A 95 9.21 4.80 -14.44
N PRO A 96 8.34 5.26 -15.36
CA PRO A 96 8.76 6.11 -16.47
C PRO A 96 9.37 7.44 -16.00
N CYS A 97 8.99 7.91 -14.79
CA CYS A 97 9.48 9.17 -14.22
C CYS A 97 10.93 9.03 -13.74
N PHE A 98 11.30 7.88 -13.15
CA PHE A 98 12.68 7.57 -12.77
C PHE A 98 13.60 7.49 -13.99
N PHE A 99 13.10 6.92 -15.09
CA PHE A 99 13.86 6.86 -16.34
C PHE A 99 13.94 8.23 -17.03
N TRP A 100 12.89 9.06 -16.99
CA TRP A 100 12.95 10.41 -17.54
C TRP A 100 13.94 11.31 -16.78
N PHE A 101 13.96 11.22 -15.44
CA PHE A 101 14.98 11.89 -14.62
C PHE A 101 16.39 11.37 -14.92
N SER A 102 16.56 10.06 -15.05
CA SER A 102 17.87 9.45 -15.35
C SER A 102 18.36 9.77 -16.77
N ALA A 103 17.46 9.74 -17.76
CA ALA A 103 17.75 10.08 -19.15
C ALA A 103 18.06 11.57 -19.33
N ARG A 104 17.46 12.45 -18.54
CA ARG A 104 17.78 13.88 -18.53
C ARG A 104 19.16 14.17 -17.93
N GLN A 105 19.61 13.36 -16.99
CA GLN A 105 20.96 13.46 -16.41
C GLN A 105 22.06 13.04 -17.41
N GLN A 106 21.74 12.19 -18.40
CA GLN A 106 22.69 11.69 -19.42
C GLN A 106 22.83 12.58 -20.67
N HIS A 107 22.00 13.62 -20.82
CA HIS A 107 22.05 14.56 -21.94
C HIS A 107 22.74 15.89 -21.61
N HIS A 108 23.42 15.97 -20.46
CA HIS A 108 24.15 17.15 -19.99
C HIS A 108 25.68 16.98 -20.03
N ASP A 109 26.18 15.94 -20.70
CA ASP A 109 27.61 15.76 -21.06
C ASP A 109 27.84 16.04 -22.56
#